data_AF-A0A538PTP5-F1
#
_entry.id   AF-A0A538PTP5-F1
#
_cell.length_a   1.000
_cell.length_b   1.000
_cell.length_c   1.000
_cell.angle_alpha   90.00
_cell.angle_beta   90.00
_cell.angle_gamma   90.00
#
_symmetry.space_group_name_H-M   'P 1'
#
loop_
_entity.id
_entity.type
_entity.pdbx_description
1 polymer ?
#
loop_
_entity_poly.entity_id
_entity_poly.type
_entity_poly.pdbx_seq_one_letter_code
_entity_poly.pdbx_strand_id
1 'polypeptide(L)'
;MAHVELYFNAYKWSDEPCTAFGTRGQLNPDSYALHVPPDLPDSIVDVQAIAYDDLGVKTESAIVTLTKGAACTSASACAKGQKCESGKCFWDPPSGEIGASCSYAQFCKSGLCTGTKDEQICTQPCSLGVADACPKGLTCQANGAGPGSGVCFFDSVGGGCCSVEGGSTTWWVNLGLAAVALGLVRRRRR
;
A
#
# COMPACT_ATOMS: atom_id res chain seq x y z
N MET A 1 -13.61 12.08 -7.73
CA MET A 1 -12.90 13.13 -6.96
C MET A 1 -11.76 13.63 -7.84
N ALA A 2 -11.61 14.94 -7.96
CA ALA A 2 -10.55 15.52 -8.77
C ALA A 2 -9.17 15.21 -8.16
N HIS A 3 -8.22 14.84 -9.01
CA HIS A 3 -6.86 14.47 -8.63
C HIS A 3 -5.91 14.78 -9.79
N VAL A 4 -4.62 14.90 -9.48
CA VAL A 4 -3.57 15.07 -10.48
C VAL A 4 -2.58 13.91 -10.34
N GLU A 5 -2.37 13.22 -11.45
CA GLU A 5 -1.37 12.19 -11.58
C GLU A 5 -0.07 12.79 -12.16
N LEU A 6 1.06 12.42 -11.57
CA LEU A 6 2.39 12.77 -12.07
C LEU A 6 3.06 11.56 -12.70
N TYR A 7 3.41 11.71 -13.97
CA TYR A 7 4.10 10.71 -14.76
C TYR A 7 5.55 11.12 -15.01
N PHE A 8 6.44 10.15 -14.82
CA PHE A 8 7.83 10.24 -15.22
C PHE A 8 8.13 9.09 -16.18
N ASN A 9 8.63 9.41 -17.37
CA ASN A 9 8.98 8.41 -18.39
C ASN A 9 7.79 7.47 -18.69
N ALA A 10 6.60 8.04 -18.85
CA ALA A 10 5.33 7.35 -19.12
C ALA A 10 4.85 6.37 -18.02
N TYR A 11 5.44 6.41 -16.83
CA TYR A 11 4.97 5.65 -15.66
C TYR A 11 4.41 6.59 -14.59
N LYS A 12 3.33 6.19 -13.89
CA LYS A 12 2.73 6.99 -12.80
C LYS A 12 3.55 6.87 -11.52
N TRP A 13 4.00 7.99 -10.98
CA TRP A 13 4.80 8.04 -9.74
C TRP A 13 4.08 8.70 -8.57
N SER A 14 3.13 9.59 -8.84
CA SER A 14 2.32 10.21 -7.81
C SER A 14 0.89 10.41 -8.28
N ASP A 15 -0.02 10.46 -7.32
CA ASP A 15 -1.46 10.63 -7.49
C ASP A 15 -1.95 11.44 -6.29
N GLU A 16 -2.17 12.73 -6.50
CA GLU A 16 -2.46 13.68 -5.43
C GLU A 16 -3.88 14.23 -5.56
N PRO A 17 -4.64 14.31 -4.45
CA PRO A 17 -5.96 14.93 -4.48
C PRO A 17 -5.86 16.41 -4.82
N CYS A 18 -6.74 16.91 -5.69
CA CYS A 18 -6.83 18.34 -5.95
C CYS A 18 -7.42 19.09 -4.75
N THR A 19 -7.14 20.39 -4.67
CA THR A 19 -7.85 21.29 -3.75
C THR A 19 -9.36 21.16 -3.97
N ALA A 20 -10.11 21.01 -2.88
CA ALA A 20 -11.57 20.90 -2.96
C ALA A 20 -12.18 22.12 -3.67
N PHE A 21 -13.10 21.87 -4.60
CA PHE A 21 -13.86 22.93 -5.25
C PHE A 21 -14.66 23.71 -4.20
N GLY A 22 -14.42 25.02 -4.11
CA GLY A 22 -15.26 25.90 -3.30
C GLY A 22 -16.63 26.11 -3.96
N THR A 23 -17.50 26.87 -3.29
CA THR A 23 -18.80 27.28 -3.84
C THR A 23 -18.71 28.11 -5.13
N ARG A 24 -17.52 28.60 -5.46
CA ARG A 24 -17.21 29.36 -6.69
C ARG A 24 -16.34 28.56 -7.69
N GLY A 25 -16.22 27.24 -7.50
CA GLY A 25 -15.30 26.40 -8.25
C GLY A 25 -13.85 26.54 -7.76
N GLN A 26 -12.92 26.08 -8.58
CA GLN A 26 -11.48 26.23 -8.35
C GLN A 26 -10.97 27.52 -9.03
N LEU A 27 -9.93 28.13 -8.45
CA LEU A 27 -9.27 29.28 -9.07
C LEU A 27 -8.68 28.87 -10.44
N ASN A 28 -8.70 29.79 -11.40
CA ASN A 28 -8.09 29.58 -12.71
C ASN A 28 -7.28 30.83 -13.10
N PRO A 29 -5.94 30.77 -13.10
CA PRO A 29 -5.12 29.59 -12.78
C PRO A 29 -5.03 29.32 -11.27
N ASP A 30 -5.03 28.05 -10.88
CA ASP A 30 -4.56 27.60 -9.57
C ASP A 30 -3.18 26.94 -9.72
N SER A 31 -2.33 27.02 -8.71
CA SER A 31 -0.99 26.45 -8.74
C SER A 31 -0.92 25.18 -7.91
N TYR A 32 -0.49 24.08 -8.51
CA TYR A 32 -0.28 22.82 -7.83
C TYR A 32 1.21 22.59 -7.59
N ALA A 33 1.55 22.18 -6.37
CA ALA A 33 2.89 21.70 -6.04
C ALA A 33 2.82 20.18 -5.90
N LEU A 34 3.33 19.47 -6.91
CA LEU A 34 3.44 18.02 -6.89
C LEU A 34 4.79 17.63 -6.31
N HIS A 35 4.79 16.74 -5.32
CA HIS A 35 6.01 16.24 -4.72
C HIS A 35 6.66 15.20 -5.64
N VAL A 36 7.91 15.44 -6.01
CA VAL A 36 8.71 14.43 -6.73
C VAL A 36 9.15 13.38 -5.71
N PRO A 37 8.83 12.09 -5.90
CA PRO A 37 9.24 11.05 -4.98
C PRO A 37 10.77 10.96 -4.85
N PRO A 38 11.31 10.80 -3.63
CA PRO A 38 12.76 10.80 -3.39
C PRO A 38 13.48 9.58 -4.00
N ASP A 39 12.73 8.53 -4.30
CA ASP A 39 13.19 7.27 -4.91
C ASP A 39 13.26 7.32 -6.44
N LEU A 40 12.84 8.43 -7.07
CA LEU A 40 13.07 8.64 -8.50
C LEU A 40 14.58 8.65 -8.79
N PRO A 41 15.13 7.72 -9.57
CA PRO A 41 16.57 7.65 -9.83
C PRO A 41 17.06 8.84 -10.66
N ASP A 42 18.36 9.09 -10.59
CA ASP A 42 19.01 10.05 -11.48
C ASP A 42 18.97 9.52 -12.92
N SER A 43 18.36 10.31 -13.81
CA SER A 43 18.21 10.00 -15.23
C SER A 43 17.72 11.23 -16.01
N ILE A 44 17.63 11.10 -17.33
CA ILE A 44 16.75 11.96 -18.12
C ILE A 44 15.30 11.55 -17.82
N VAL A 45 14.44 12.54 -17.61
CA VAL A 45 13.06 12.35 -17.18
C VAL A 45 12.13 13.16 -18.07
N ASP A 46 11.19 12.49 -18.72
CA ASP A 46 10.02 13.11 -19.34
C ASP A 46 8.94 13.27 -18.28
N VAL A 47 8.59 14.51 -17.96
CA VAL A 47 7.56 14.86 -16.97
C VAL A 47 6.25 15.14 -17.69
N GLN A 48 5.17 14.51 -17.23
CA GLN A 48 3.81 14.80 -17.68
C GLN A 48 2.88 14.83 -16.46
N ALA A 49 2.01 15.83 -16.39
CA ALA A 49 0.91 15.86 -15.43
C ALA A 49 -0.41 15.57 -16.15
N ILE A 50 -1.25 14.72 -15.54
CA ILE A 50 -2.59 14.43 -16.01
C ILE A 50 -3.57 14.80 -14.90
N ALA A 51 -4.39 15.82 -15.14
CA ALA A 51 -5.41 16.26 -14.20
C ALA A 51 -6.75 15.61 -14.55
N TYR A 52 -7.44 15.08 -13.55
CA TYR A 52 -8.78 14.52 -13.66
C TYR A 52 -9.76 15.39 -12.90
N ASP A 53 -10.90 15.70 -13.51
CA ASP A 53 -12.00 16.35 -12.81
C ASP A 53 -12.79 15.36 -11.93
N ASP A 54 -13.85 15.84 -11.28
CA ASP A 54 -14.71 15.02 -10.43
C ASP A 54 -15.56 14.00 -11.20
N LEU A 55 -15.73 14.20 -12.52
CA LEU A 55 -16.40 13.31 -13.47
C LEU A 55 -15.45 12.30 -14.12
N GLY A 56 -14.14 12.40 -13.87
CA GLY A 56 -13.11 11.54 -14.43
C GLY A 56 -12.65 11.94 -15.84
N VAL A 57 -13.00 13.14 -16.32
CA VAL A 57 -12.47 13.68 -17.56
C VAL A 57 -11.03 14.14 -17.33
N LYS A 58 -10.13 13.73 -18.23
CA LYS A 58 -8.70 14.04 -18.14
C LYS A 58 -8.27 15.21 -19.02
N THR A 59 -7.32 15.99 -18.50
CA THR A 59 -6.55 16.99 -19.25
C THR A 59 -5.06 16.71 -19.08
N GLU A 60 -4.33 16.66 -20.18
CA GLU A 60 -2.90 16.33 -20.20
C GLU A 60 -2.05 17.58 -20.39
N SER A 61 -0.95 17.69 -19.63
CA SER A 61 0.06 18.72 -19.87
C SER A 61 0.91 18.39 -21.10
N ALA A 62 1.64 19.38 -21.59
CA ALA A 62 2.80 19.11 -22.45
C ALA A 62 3.83 18.26 -21.69
N ILE A 63 4.56 17.43 -22.43
CA ILE A 63 5.69 16.67 -21.89
C ILE A 63 6.91 17.60 -21.82
N VAL A 64 7.54 17.65 -20.64
CA VAL A 64 8.77 18.42 -20.42
C VAL A 64 9.90 17.47 -20.10
N THR A 65 10.95 17.46 -20.94
CA THR A 65 12.15 16.66 -20.69
C THR A 65 13.15 17.45 -19.86
N LEU A 66 13.59 16.85 -18.76
CA LEU A 66 14.62 17.41 -17.88
C LEU A 66 15.64 16.34 -17.48
N THR A 67 16.77 16.77 -16.93
CA THR A 67 17.80 15.84 -16.40
C THR A 67 17.86 15.97 -14.88
N LYS A 68 17.59 14.88 -14.16
CA LYS A 68 17.80 14.77 -12.73
C LYS A 68 19.15 14.10 -12.49
N GLY A 69 20.11 14.83 -11.93
CA GLY A 69 21.46 14.31 -11.72
C GLY A 69 22.18 14.00 -13.04
N ALA A 70 22.49 12.73 -13.27
CA ALA A 70 23.12 12.24 -14.50
C ALA A 70 22.19 11.28 -15.26
N ALA A 71 22.35 11.22 -16.59
CA ALA A 71 21.67 10.21 -17.40
C ALA A 71 22.07 8.79 -16.96
N CYS A 72 21.11 7.85 -17.00
CA CYS A 72 21.44 6.46 -16.69
C CYS A 72 22.37 5.89 -17.76
N THR A 73 23.29 5.01 -17.37
CA THR A 73 24.20 4.31 -18.29
C THR A 73 23.93 2.81 -18.35
N SER A 74 23.19 2.28 -17.39
CA SER A 74 22.80 0.88 -17.29
C SER A 74 21.63 0.72 -16.32
N ALA A 75 20.98 -0.44 -16.34
CA ALA A 75 19.84 -0.74 -15.46
C ALA A 75 20.17 -0.62 -13.96
N SER A 76 21.43 -0.80 -13.56
CA SER A 76 21.83 -0.68 -12.14
C SER A 76 21.79 0.75 -11.60
N ALA A 77 21.73 1.76 -12.47
CA ALA A 77 21.52 3.16 -12.08
C ALA A 77 20.04 3.51 -11.86
N CYS A 78 19.13 2.61 -12.24
CA CYS A 78 17.69 2.81 -12.17
C CYS A 78 17.07 2.08 -10.96
N ALA A 79 15.79 2.33 -10.68
CA ALA A 79 15.06 1.60 -9.67
C ALA A 79 14.91 0.11 -10.03
N LYS A 80 14.60 -0.73 -9.05
CA LYS A 80 14.47 -2.18 -9.27
C LYS A 80 13.45 -2.48 -10.37
N GLY A 81 13.85 -3.31 -11.32
CA GLY A 81 13.02 -3.70 -12.47
C GLY A 81 12.99 -2.67 -13.61
N GLN A 82 13.68 -1.54 -13.48
CA GLN A 82 13.80 -0.59 -14.57
C GLN A 82 14.95 -0.94 -15.51
N LYS A 83 14.76 -0.63 -16.78
CA LYS A 83 15.80 -0.63 -17.82
C LYS A 83 16.26 0.80 -18.08
N CYS A 84 17.52 0.91 -18.50
CA CYS A 84 18.08 2.17 -18.95
C CYS A 84 18.07 2.20 -20.48
N GLU A 85 17.31 3.12 -21.06
CA GLU A 85 17.21 3.34 -22.50
C GLU A 85 17.38 4.83 -22.80
N SER A 86 18.33 5.19 -23.66
CA SER A 86 18.59 6.58 -24.05
C SER A 86 18.79 7.55 -22.88
N GLY A 87 19.43 7.08 -21.79
CA GLY A 87 19.68 7.90 -20.60
C GLY A 87 18.48 8.04 -19.65
N LYS A 88 17.35 7.39 -19.96
CA LYS A 88 16.11 7.40 -19.19
C LYS A 88 15.86 6.04 -18.54
N CYS A 89 15.28 6.06 -17.34
CA CYS A 89 14.84 4.85 -16.66
C CYS A 89 13.36 4.56 -16.94
N PHE A 90 13.06 3.35 -17.41
CA PHE A 90 11.69 2.90 -17.73
C PHE A 90 11.39 1.55 -17.07
N TRP A 91 10.14 1.34 -16.67
CA TRP A 91 9.61 -0.02 -16.48
C TRP A 91 8.96 -0.50 -17.77
N ASP A 92 9.01 -1.80 -18.01
CA ASP A 92 8.14 -2.41 -19.00
C ASP A 92 6.68 -2.39 -18.52
N PRO A 93 5.69 -2.45 -19.43
CA PRO A 93 4.29 -2.52 -19.04
C PRO A 93 4.03 -3.68 -18.07
N PRO A 94 3.17 -3.47 -17.04
CA PRO A 94 2.91 -4.49 -16.03
C PRO A 94 2.28 -5.73 -16.66
N SER A 95 2.89 -6.89 -16.40
CA SER A 95 2.45 -8.19 -16.92
C SER A 95 2.01 -9.16 -15.81
N GLY A 96 2.34 -8.88 -14.55
CA GLY A 96 2.04 -9.74 -13.41
C GLY A 96 0.56 -9.75 -13.05
N GLU A 97 -0.08 -10.90 -13.17
CA GLU A 97 -1.44 -11.16 -12.70
C GLU A 97 -1.47 -11.41 -11.19
N ILE A 98 -2.64 -11.27 -10.57
CA ILE A 98 -2.83 -11.59 -9.15
C ILE A 98 -2.40 -13.04 -8.86
N GLY A 99 -1.57 -13.23 -7.84
CA GLY A 99 -0.96 -14.52 -7.47
C GLY A 99 0.40 -14.80 -8.12
N ALA A 100 0.83 -14.01 -9.13
CA ALA A 100 2.14 -14.17 -9.74
C ALA A 100 3.26 -13.71 -8.79
N SER A 101 4.38 -14.43 -8.75
CA SER A 101 5.57 -14.01 -8.00
C SER A 101 6.09 -12.67 -8.52
N CYS A 102 6.42 -11.75 -7.63
CA CYS A 102 6.89 -10.42 -7.99
C CYS A 102 8.09 -10.04 -7.12
N SER A 103 8.90 -9.08 -7.60
CA SER A 103 10.04 -8.57 -6.83
C SER A 103 10.00 -7.05 -6.64
N TYR A 104 9.07 -6.37 -7.30
CA TYR A 104 8.77 -4.94 -7.23
C TYR A 104 7.31 -4.71 -7.63
N ALA A 105 6.71 -3.63 -7.14
CA ALA A 105 5.29 -3.33 -7.29
C ALA A 105 4.86 -3.11 -8.75
N GLN A 106 5.71 -2.45 -9.54
CA GLN A 106 5.43 -2.04 -10.92
C GLN A 106 5.33 -3.20 -11.90
N PHE A 107 5.78 -4.41 -11.52
CA PHE A 107 5.56 -5.63 -12.31
C PHE A 107 4.08 -6.04 -12.32
N CYS A 108 3.37 -5.78 -11.24
CA CYS A 108 2.01 -6.24 -11.01
C CYS A 108 1.02 -5.30 -11.66
N LYS A 109 0.01 -5.85 -12.36
CA LYS A 109 -1.09 -5.04 -12.92
C LYS A 109 -1.88 -4.28 -11.87
N SER A 110 -1.91 -4.81 -10.64
CA SER A 110 -2.50 -4.14 -9.48
C SER A 110 -1.64 -3.04 -8.89
N GLY A 111 -0.36 -2.93 -9.28
CA GLY A 111 0.62 -2.05 -8.64
C GLY A 111 1.00 -2.47 -7.22
N LEU A 112 0.65 -3.69 -6.79
CA LEU A 112 0.92 -4.18 -5.44
C LEU A 112 1.70 -5.49 -5.49
N CYS A 113 2.94 -5.44 -5.00
CA CYS A 113 3.78 -6.60 -4.76
C CYS A 113 4.02 -6.72 -3.26
N THR A 114 3.35 -7.65 -2.59
CA THR A 114 3.41 -7.79 -1.13
C THR A 114 3.23 -9.26 -0.75
N GLY A 115 3.76 -9.64 0.41
CA GLY A 115 3.67 -11.00 0.92
C GLY A 115 4.53 -11.21 2.16
N THR A 116 5.00 -12.43 2.33
CA THR A 116 5.92 -12.80 3.41
C THR A 116 7.38 -12.52 3.02
N LYS A 117 8.33 -12.67 3.94
CA LYS A 117 9.76 -12.49 3.62
C LYS A 117 10.25 -13.43 2.52
N ASP A 118 9.65 -14.61 2.44
CA ASP A 118 10.08 -15.68 1.54
C ASP A 118 9.31 -15.67 0.21
N GLU A 119 8.10 -15.11 0.19
CA GLU A 119 7.23 -15.10 -0.97
C GLU A 119 6.51 -13.76 -1.13
N GLN A 120 6.77 -13.10 -2.26
CA GLN A 120 6.12 -11.86 -2.66
C GLN A 120 5.30 -12.11 -3.92
N ILE A 121 4.02 -11.74 -3.88
CA ILE A 121 3.12 -11.95 -5.02
C ILE A 121 2.38 -10.66 -5.39
N CYS A 122 1.94 -10.61 -6.64
CA CYS A 122 1.01 -9.60 -7.09
C CYS A 122 -0.33 -9.80 -6.36
N THR A 123 -0.73 -8.79 -5.61
CA THR A 123 -1.92 -8.86 -4.74
C THR A 123 -2.86 -7.69 -5.03
N GLN A 124 -4.03 -7.68 -4.38
CA GLN A 124 -5.00 -6.59 -4.42
C GLN A 124 -5.53 -6.33 -3.00
N PRO A 125 -5.97 -5.09 -2.70
CA PRO A 125 -6.62 -4.81 -1.43
C PRO A 125 -7.94 -5.57 -1.35
N CYS A 126 -8.29 -6.01 -0.15
CA CYS A 126 -9.54 -6.69 0.12
C CYS A 126 -10.12 -6.26 1.48
N SER A 127 -11.41 -6.46 1.66
CA SER A 127 -12.09 -6.22 2.93
C SER A 127 -12.30 -7.52 3.69
N LEU A 128 -11.86 -7.54 4.95
CA LEU A 128 -11.99 -8.72 5.81
C LEU A 128 -13.47 -9.04 6.05
N GLY A 129 -13.82 -10.33 6.02
CA GLY A 129 -15.18 -10.81 6.24
C GLY A 129 -16.13 -10.67 5.05
N VAL A 130 -15.67 -10.14 3.91
CA VAL A 130 -16.42 -10.13 2.66
C VAL A 130 -16.11 -11.40 1.87
N ALA A 131 -17.14 -12.22 1.62
CA ALA A 131 -17.02 -13.39 0.75
C ALA A 131 -16.61 -12.96 -0.66
N ASP A 132 -15.77 -13.75 -1.32
CA ASP A 132 -15.28 -13.50 -2.69
C ASP A 132 -14.53 -12.17 -2.88
N ALA A 133 -14.01 -11.56 -1.80
CA ALA A 133 -13.16 -10.37 -1.88
C ALA A 133 -11.83 -10.61 -2.60
N CYS A 134 -11.42 -11.89 -2.70
CA CYS A 134 -10.20 -12.32 -3.37
C CYS A 134 -10.50 -13.31 -4.50
N PRO A 135 -9.68 -13.32 -5.57
CA PRO A 135 -9.78 -14.33 -6.61
C PRO A 135 -9.61 -15.74 -6.06
N LYS A 136 -10.10 -16.73 -6.82
CA LYS A 136 -10.03 -18.15 -6.41
C LYS A 136 -8.59 -18.56 -6.06
N GLY A 137 -8.44 -19.24 -4.92
CA GLY A 137 -7.15 -19.72 -4.42
C GLY A 137 -6.39 -18.72 -3.54
N LEU A 138 -6.98 -17.55 -3.27
CA LEU A 138 -6.43 -16.54 -2.36
C LEU A 138 -7.46 -16.18 -1.28
N THR A 139 -6.95 -15.87 -0.10
CA THR A 139 -7.75 -15.46 1.05
C THR A 139 -7.38 -14.06 1.45
N CYS A 140 -8.37 -13.28 1.89
CA CYS A 140 -8.15 -11.94 2.40
C CYS A 140 -7.47 -12.00 3.76
N GLN A 141 -6.21 -11.55 3.84
CA GLN A 141 -5.42 -11.55 5.07
C GLN A 141 -5.21 -10.13 5.56
N ALA A 142 -5.32 -9.93 6.88
CA ALA A 142 -5.11 -8.62 7.48
C ALA A 142 -3.66 -8.15 7.25
N ASN A 143 -3.50 -6.91 6.79
CA ASN A 143 -2.18 -6.34 6.45
C ASN A 143 -1.76 -5.21 7.40
N GLY A 144 -2.53 -4.94 8.46
CA GLY A 144 -2.24 -3.88 9.41
C GLY A 144 -2.50 -2.45 8.91
N ALA A 145 -3.07 -2.26 7.71
CA ALA A 145 -3.37 -0.94 7.16
C ALA A 145 -4.63 -0.28 7.78
N GLY A 146 -5.37 -1.00 8.61
CA GLY A 146 -6.57 -0.50 9.29
C GLY A 146 -7.53 -1.63 9.72
N PRO A 147 -8.56 -1.31 10.53
CA PRO A 147 -9.60 -2.26 10.87
C PRO A 147 -10.39 -2.64 9.62
N GLY A 148 -10.47 -3.94 9.32
CA GLY A 148 -11.22 -4.46 8.18
C GLY A 148 -10.48 -4.42 6.83
N SER A 149 -9.26 -3.90 6.76
CA SER A 149 -8.45 -3.94 5.54
C SER A 149 -7.49 -5.14 5.50
N GLY A 150 -7.32 -5.68 4.31
CA GLY A 150 -6.42 -6.79 4.05
C GLY A 150 -5.87 -6.80 2.63
N VAL A 151 -5.07 -7.81 2.33
CA VAL A 151 -4.54 -8.13 1.00
C VAL A 151 -4.84 -9.59 0.66
N CYS A 152 -5.06 -9.85 -0.62
CA CYS A 152 -5.27 -11.22 -1.11
C CYS A 152 -3.95 -11.99 -1.14
N PHE A 153 -3.84 -13.03 -0.34
CA PHE A 153 -2.63 -13.84 -0.27
C PHE A 153 -2.97 -15.33 -0.20
N PHE A 154 -2.01 -16.21 -0.53
CA PHE A 154 -2.20 -17.65 -0.40
C PHE A 154 -2.48 -18.01 1.06
N ASP A 155 -3.35 -19.00 1.28
CA ASP A 155 -3.63 -19.50 2.63
C ASP A 155 -2.32 -19.97 3.28
N SER A 156 -1.89 -19.26 4.31
CA SER A 156 -0.81 -19.74 5.16
C SER A 156 -1.38 -20.88 6.00
N VAL A 157 -1.04 -22.12 5.62
CA VAL A 157 -1.26 -23.28 6.49
C VAL A 157 -0.31 -23.14 7.67
N GLY A 158 -0.72 -22.42 8.71
CA GLY A 158 0.01 -22.31 9.98
C GLY A 158 0.68 -20.95 10.20
N GLY A 159 -0.05 -20.03 10.83
CA GLY A 159 0.50 -18.76 11.28
C GLY A 159 -0.60 -17.82 11.77
N GLY A 160 -1.41 -18.28 12.74
CA GLY A 160 -2.51 -17.51 13.30
C GLY A 160 -2.02 -16.20 13.92
N CYS A 161 -2.30 -15.09 13.23
CA CYS A 161 -2.37 -13.77 13.82
C CYS A 161 -3.84 -13.36 13.78
N CYS A 162 -4.43 -13.23 14.98
CA CYS A 162 -5.83 -12.86 15.29
C CYS A 162 -6.81 -14.02 15.59
N SER A 163 -6.61 -14.70 16.72
CA SER A 163 -7.76 -15.13 17.52
C SER A 163 -8.32 -13.91 18.26
N VAL A 164 -9.37 -13.30 17.73
CA VAL A 164 -10.27 -12.49 18.56
C VAL A 164 -11.27 -13.45 19.19
N GLU A 165 -10.93 -13.96 20.38
CA GLU A 165 -11.86 -14.74 21.19
C GLU A 165 -12.86 -13.76 21.82
N GLY A 166 -13.90 -13.42 21.06
CA GLY A 166 -15.06 -12.69 21.52
C GLY A 166 -16.11 -13.65 22.06
N GLY A 167 -16.20 -13.73 23.40
CA GLY A 167 -17.45 -14.04 24.10
C GLY A 167 -17.67 -15.46 24.61
N SER A 168 -17.28 -15.69 25.87
CA SER A 168 -18.11 -16.47 26.79
C SER A 168 -17.86 -16.08 28.25
N THR A 169 -18.91 -15.54 28.86
CA THR A 169 -19.10 -15.27 30.30
C THR A 169 -18.57 -16.43 31.15
N THR A 170 -17.48 -16.22 31.89
CA THR A 170 -16.95 -17.22 32.84
C THR A 170 -16.79 -16.62 34.24
N TRP A 171 -17.84 -16.77 35.05
CA TRP A 171 -18.02 -16.28 36.42
C TRP A 171 -17.39 -17.24 37.47
N TRP A 172 -16.14 -17.68 37.36
CA TRP A 172 -15.60 -18.65 38.34
C TRP A 172 -14.11 -18.49 38.69
N VAL A 173 -13.63 -17.27 38.88
CA VAL A 173 -12.28 -17.04 39.45
C VAL A 173 -12.32 -16.00 40.58
N ASN A 174 -13.01 -16.33 41.68
CA ASN A 174 -12.91 -15.59 42.94
C ASN A 174 -13.16 -16.51 44.14
N LEU A 175 -12.36 -17.57 44.30
CA LEU A 175 -12.43 -18.45 45.48
C LEU A 175 -11.07 -19.08 45.86
N GLY A 176 -9.96 -18.36 45.62
CA GLY A 176 -8.60 -18.85 45.94
C GLY A 176 -7.81 -18.01 46.95
N LEU A 177 -8.19 -16.75 47.18
CA LEU A 177 -7.34 -15.77 47.89
C LEU A 177 -7.82 -15.38 49.31
N ALA A 178 -8.92 -15.96 49.82
CA ALA A 178 -9.44 -15.64 51.15
C ALA A 178 -8.98 -16.59 52.28
N ALA A 179 -8.33 -17.73 51.97
CA ALA A 179 -7.96 -18.73 52.97
C ALA A 179 -6.60 -18.48 53.67
N VAL A 180 -5.73 -17.63 53.10
CA VAL A 180 -4.39 -17.35 53.67
C VAL A 180 -4.41 -16.24 54.72
N ALA A 181 -5.39 -15.33 54.67
CA ALA A 181 -5.47 -14.21 55.61
C ALA A 181 -6.01 -14.58 57.00
N LEU A 182 -6.78 -15.67 57.14
CA LEU A 182 -7.36 -16.11 58.44
C LEU A 182 -6.46 -17.07 59.24
N GLY A 183 -5.44 -17.68 58.61
CA GLY A 183 -4.52 -18.60 59.28
C GLY A 183 -3.44 -17.92 60.14
N LEU A 184 -3.06 -16.69 59.82
CA LEU A 184 -1.95 -15.98 60.49
C LEU A 184 -2.38 -15.23 61.77
N VAL A 185 -3.67 -14.96 61.96
CA VAL A 185 -4.17 -14.28 63.17
C VAL A 185 -4.33 -15.25 64.36
N ARG A 186 -4.58 -16.54 64.10
CA ARG A 186 -4.81 -17.53 65.18
C ARG A 186 -3.54 -18.05 65.84
N ARG A 187 -2.35 -17.86 65.23
CA ARG A 187 -1.05 -18.26 65.80
C ARG A 187 -0.44 -17.20 66.72
N ARG A 188 -1.02 -15.99 66.81
CA ARG A 188 -0.51 -14.89 67.65
C ARG A 188 -1.24 -14.73 68.98
N ARG A 189 -2.17 -15.63 69.34
CA ARG A 189 -2.94 -15.59 70.60
C ARG A 189 -3.03 -16.94 71.32
N ARG A 190 -2.03 -17.80 71.20
CA ARG A 190 -1.79 -18.90 72.14
C ARG A 190 -0.33 -18.90 72.54
#